data_AF-A0A2N1VCE5-F1
#
_entry.id   AF-A0A2N1VCE5-F1
#
_cell.length_a   1.000
_cell.length_b   1.000
_cell.length_c   1.000
_cell.angle_alpha   90.00
_cell.angle_beta   90.00
_cell.angle_gamma   90.00
#
_symmetry.space_group_name_H-M   'P 1'
#
loop_
_entity.id
_entity.type
_entity.pdbx_description
1 polymer ?
#
loop_
_entity_poly.entity_id
_entity_poly.type
_entity_poly.pdbx_seq_one_letter_code
_entity_poly.pdbx_strand_id
1 'polypeptide(L)'
;MNAVYSILGRSFVYIAFIVLLSSCSADLSLQHETQLTGESLQAVQYSMVFIIHGDGDYVYHDTTGNEYNADEVTVEKAKAIAMQNPHAEVFIIHQKPKRHFLFIFPLKDGEFYYYRNGQLIVNESYWRDQEQSSFKNEFEYYRRFRADSKNEMVNIFLYFGHEIPELGGMGYDASYPERAFTVHNLANWMKDLTGVSSRFDIIVLSTCYGGTPYTIGTLGTFSQYIIASPENLHLSYFDLTLLERLELSLNYDDVQTFTKRFAQQAFERLTDEIQTAVSIVVYDVDQVKDYHQSIYKNYENTLRAIRGDSRFYPAAAEHCDCRDIPDFDLPSISAGVDVLYRPARFGKAKNKQYHSGWECWRNIE
;
A
#
# COMPACT_ATOMS: atom_id res chain seq x y z
N MET A 1 43.34 14.24 -52.44
CA MET A 1 43.38 14.67 -51.03
C MET A 1 42.07 14.43 -50.26
N ASN A 2 41.18 13.52 -50.68
CA ASN A 2 39.87 13.30 -50.00
C ASN A 2 39.68 11.92 -49.34
N ALA A 3 40.71 11.06 -49.33
CA ALA A 3 40.56 9.68 -48.81
C ALA A 3 41.04 9.48 -47.36
N VAL A 4 41.78 10.44 -46.78
CA VAL A 4 42.43 10.26 -45.48
C VAL A 4 41.57 10.74 -44.30
N TYR A 5 40.58 11.61 -44.53
CA TYR A 5 39.70 12.11 -43.46
C TYR A 5 38.57 11.14 -43.05
N SER A 6 38.31 10.09 -43.83
CA SER A 6 37.22 9.13 -43.55
C SER A 6 37.57 8.08 -42.47
N ILE A 7 38.85 7.75 -42.32
CA ILE A 7 39.31 6.68 -41.42
C ILE A 7 39.45 7.17 -39.97
N LEU A 8 39.82 8.44 -39.77
CA LEU A 8 39.97 9.03 -38.45
C LEU A 8 38.62 9.29 -37.75
N GLY A 9 37.56 9.63 -38.49
CA GLY A 9 36.22 9.88 -37.92
C GLY A 9 35.54 8.62 -37.39
N ARG A 10 35.72 7.46 -38.05
CA ARG A 10 35.12 6.19 -37.61
C ARG A 10 35.76 5.64 -36.33
N SER A 11 37.05 5.85 -36.13
CA SER A 11 37.76 5.34 -34.94
C SER A 11 37.35 6.08 -33.65
N PHE A 12 37.05 7.38 -33.73
CA PHE A 12 36.58 8.15 -32.56
C PHE A 12 35.19 7.73 -32.08
N VAL A 13 34.28 7.38 -33.00
CA VAL A 13 32.94 6.88 -32.63
C VAL A 13 33.01 5.53 -31.94
N TYR A 14 33.87 4.60 -32.41
CA TYR A 14 34.04 3.30 -31.77
C TYR A 14 34.69 3.40 -30.38
N ILE A 15 35.69 4.28 -30.19
CA ILE A 15 36.32 4.48 -28.88
C ILE A 15 35.34 5.11 -27.90
N ALA A 16 34.55 6.11 -28.31
CA ALA A 16 33.51 6.70 -27.46
C ALA A 16 32.43 5.66 -27.06
N PHE A 17 32.03 4.79 -27.99
CA PHE A 17 31.07 3.72 -27.71
C PHE A 17 31.63 2.65 -26.75
N ILE A 18 32.92 2.28 -26.88
CA ILE A 18 33.58 1.32 -25.97
C ILE A 18 33.81 1.92 -24.57
N VAL A 19 34.11 3.23 -24.47
CA VAL A 19 34.24 3.93 -23.17
C VAL A 19 32.88 4.09 -22.49
N LEU A 20 31.80 4.33 -23.24
CA LEU A 20 30.43 4.34 -22.73
C LEU A 20 29.96 2.95 -22.26
N LEU A 21 30.39 1.87 -22.93
CA LEU A 21 30.04 0.49 -22.55
C LEU A 21 30.86 -0.05 -21.35
N SER A 22 32.07 0.48 -21.11
CA SER A 22 32.91 0.05 -19.99
C SER A 22 32.67 0.83 -18.67
N SER A 23 31.83 1.87 -18.68
CA SER A 23 31.42 2.60 -17.46
C SER A 23 30.16 2.07 -16.78
N CYS A 24 29.55 0.97 -17.27
CA CYS A 24 28.31 0.41 -16.71
C CYS A 24 28.51 -0.82 -15.81
N SER A 25 29.73 -1.04 -15.29
CA SER A 25 30.01 -2.11 -14.33
C SER A 25 30.30 -1.53 -12.95
N ALA A 26 29.35 -0.79 -12.38
CA ALA A 26 29.32 -0.64 -10.93
C ALA A 26 28.71 -1.93 -10.36
N ASP A 27 29.53 -2.98 -10.29
CA ASP A 27 29.34 -4.03 -9.30
C ASP A 27 29.50 -3.33 -7.94
N LEU A 28 28.38 -2.78 -7.44
CA LEU A 28 28.28 -2.34 -6.06
C LEU A 28 28.46 -3.58 -5.22
N SER A 29 29.69 -3.72 -4.74
CA SER A 29 30.16 -4.78 -3.86
C SER A 29 29.09 -5.05 -2.81
N LEU A 30 28.48 -6.23 -2.93
CA LEU A 30 27.88 -6.96 -1.82
C LEU A 30 28.91 -6.96 -0.69
N GLN A 31 28.87 -5.96 0.19
CA GLN A 31 29.37 -6.06 1.55
C GLN A 31 28.44 -7.02 2.27
N HIS A 32 28.58 -8.28 1.89
CA HIS A 32 27.78 -9.41 2.32
C HIS A 32 28.21 -9.73 3.74
N GLU A 33 27.44 -9.26 4.72
CA GLU A 33 27.05 -10.03 5.91
C GLU A 33 28.14 -10.37 6.94
N THR A 34 29.42 -10.17 6.64
CA THR A 34 30.53 -10.58 7.51
C THR A 34 30.83 -9.59 8.64
N GLN A 35 30.26 -8.38 8.59
CA GLN A 35 30.45 -7.36 9.62
C GLN A 35 29.36 -7.31 10.70
N LEU A 36 28.28 -8.10 10.59
CA LEU A 36 27.35 -8.33 11.71
C LEU A 36 27.84 -9.48 12.60
N THR A 37 29.12 -9.47 12.94
CA THR A 37 29.71 -10.43 13.88
C THR A 37 29.53 -9.93 15.32
N GLY A 38 28.58 -10.54 16.03
CA GLY A 38 28.74 -10.88 17.45
C GLY A 38 28.07 -10.01 18.51
N GLU A 39 28.04 -8.68 18.40
CA GLU A 39 27.79 -7.85 19.61
C GLU A 39 26.52 -6.95 19.61
N SER A 40 25.72 -6.92 18.54
CA SER A 40 24.57 -5.99 18.47
C SER A 40 23.34 -6.51 17.71
N LEU A 41 23.12 -7.82 17.61
CA LEU A 41 21.84 -8.34 17.13
C LEU A 41 20.83 -8.29 18.27
N GLN A 42 20.36 -7.08 18.61
CA GLN A 42 19.14 -6.93 19.38
C GLN A 42 18.04 -7.73 18.69
N ALA A 43 17.21 -8.41 19.48
CA ALA A 43 16.12 -9.20 18.94
C ALA A 43 15.16 -8.27 18.18
N VAL A 44 14.84 -8.65 16.95
CA VAL A 44 13.78 -8.01 16.16
C VAL A 44 12.45 -8.31 16.85
N GLN A 45 11.68 -7.27 17.15
CA GLN A 45 10.38 -7.32 17.81
C GLN A 45 9.24 -6.97 16.85
N TYR A 46 9.55 -6.27 15.77
CA TYR A 46 8.57 -5.77 14.80
C TYR A 46 8.99 -6.13 13.38
N SER A 47 8.01 -6.52 12.56
CA SER A 47 8.19 -6.73 11.12
C SER A 47 7.20 -5.82 10.39
N MET A 48 7.70 -4.93 9.54
CA MET A 48 6.87 -3.97 8.79
C MET A 48 7.03 -4.18 7.29
N VAL A 49 5.92 -4.31 6.57
CA VAL A 49 5.90 -4.42 5.10
C VAL A 49 5.14 -3.23 4.52
N PHE A 50 5.84 -2.37 3.79
CA PHE A 50 5.28 -1.23 3.07
C PHE A 50 5.16 -1.57 1.58
N ILE A 51 3.94 -1.53 1.05
CA ILE A 51 3.68 -1.51 -0.39
C ILE A 51 3.25 -0.12 -0.80
N ILE A 52 4.06 0.52 -1.62
CA ILE A 52 3.83 1.87 -2.11
C ILE A 52 3.62 1.77 -3.63
N HIS A 53 2.36 1.83 -4.04
CA HIS A 53 1.94 1.78 -5.43
C HIS A 53 1.88 3.21 -6.01
N GLY A 54 2.99 3.64 -6.59
CA GLY A 54 3.17 4.97 -7.21
C GLY A 54 2.90 5.01 -8.71
N ASP A 55 2.29 3.97 -9.27
CA ASP A 55 2.14 3.84 -10.73
C ASP A 55 1.06 4.75 -11.35
N GLY A 56 0.26 5.45 -10.54
CA GLY A 56 -0.91 6.22 -11.00
C GLY A 56 -0.83 7.74 -10.81
N ASP A 57 0.32 8.38 -11.08
CA ASP A 57 0.54 9.84 -11.05
C ASP A 57 -0.14 10.56 -9.86
N TYR A 58 0.08 10.05 -8.64
CA TYR A 58 -0.59 10.58 -7.45
C TYR A 58 0.11 11.81 -6.90
N VAL A 59 -0.45 12.97 -7.20
CA VAL A 59 0.09 14.28 -6.84
C VAL A 59 -0.86 15.01 -5.89
N TYR A 60 -0.30 15.68 -4.89
CA TYR A 60 -1.05 16.56 -3.99
C TYR A 60 -0.38 17.91 -3.80
N HIS A 61 -1.17 18.87 -3.36
CA HIS A 61 -0.69 20.20 -3.01
C HIS A 61 -0.81 20.41 -1.51
N ASP A 62 0.24 20.94 -0.89
CA ASP A 62 0.19 21.35 0.52
C ASP A 62 -0.60 22.66 0.70
N THR A 63 -0.71 23.12 1.95
CA THR A 63 -1.41 24.37 2.30
C THR A 63 -0.74 25.64 1.75
N THR A 64 0.51 25.54 1.30
CA THR A 64 1.25 26.62 0.63
C THR A 64 1.17 26.54 -0.89
N GLY A 65 0.54 25.50 -1.43
CA GLY A 65 0.38 25.24 -2.85
C GLY A 65 1.57 24.54 -3.51
N ASN A 66 2.51 23.97 -2.73
CA ASN A 66 3.60 23.18 -3.29
C ASN A 66 3.09 21.80 -3.71
N GLU A 67 3.49 21.39 -4.91
CA GLU A 67 3.18 20.09 -5.48
C GLU A 67 4.12 19.00 -4.97
N TYR A 68 3.57 17.83 -4.62
CA TYR A 68 4.31 16.66 -4.16
C TYR A 68 3.81 15.38 -4.82
N ASN A 69 4.73 14.52 -5.24
CA ASN A 69 4.46 13.13 -5.57
C ASN A 69 4.28 12.35 -4.27
N ALA A 70 3.08 11.85 -4.03
CA ALA A 70 2.72 11.25 -2.75
C ALA A 70 3.47 9.94 -2.47
N ASP A 71 3.72 9.13 -3.50
CA ASP A 71 4.45 7.88 -3.40
C ASP A 71 5.90 8.14 -2.98
N GLU A 72 6.58 9.08 -3.63
CA GLU A 72 7.96 9.48 -3.29
C GLU A 72 8.05 10.01 -1.84
N VAL A 73 7.11 10.86 -1.42
CA VAL A 73 7.04 11.33 -0.02
C VAL A 73 6.82 10.16 0.94
N THR A 74 5.99 9.19 0.57
CA THR A 74 5.71 8.00 1.38
C THR A 74 6.93 7.09 1.49
N VAL A 75 7.70 6.92 0.42
CA VAL A 75 8.95 6.14 0.42
C VAL A 75 9.96 6.77 1.38
N GLU A 76 10.15 8.08 1.33
CA GLU A 76 11.09 8.76 2.22
C GLU A 76 10.66 8.67 3.68
N LYS A 77 9.35 8.78 3.98
CA LYS A 77 8.80 8.52 5.32
C LYS A 77 9.05 7.08 5.77
N ALA A 78 8.80 6.09 4.90
CA ALA A 78 9.02 4.68 5.20
C ALA A 78 10.50 4.39 5.49
N LYS A 79 11.42 4.99 4.74
CA LYS A 79 12.87 4.91 5.02
C LYS A 79 13.23 5.55 6.35
N ALA A 80 12.66 6.72 6.66
CA ALA A 80 12.88 7.39 7.94
C ALA A 80 12.40 6.52 9.12
N ILE A 81 11.21 5.93 9.02
CA ILE A 81 10.68 4.94 9.97
C ILE A 81 11.66 3.78 10.10
N ALA A 82 12.10 3.20 8.99
CA ALA A 82 12.99 2.06 8.99
C ALA A 82 14.32 2.34 9.71
N MET A 83 14.90 3.53 9.51
CA MET A 83 16.13 3.96 10.17
C MET A 83 15.96 4.23 11.67
N GLN A 84 14.79 4.70 12.09
CA GLN A 84 14.52 5.09 13.49
C GLN A 84 14.09 3.92 14.39
N ASN A 85 13.86 2.72 13.83
CA ASN A 85 13.46 1.54 14.60
C ASN A 85 14.59 0.50 14.72
N PRO A 86 15.43 0.56 15.78
CA PRO A 86 16.54 -0.37 15.99
C PRO A 86 16.08 -1.80 16.34
N HIS A 87 14.80 -2.00 16.62
CA HIS A 87 14.20 -3.30 16.95
C HIS A 87 13.28 -3.86 15.85
N ALA A 88 13.32 -3.28 14.64
CA ALA A 88 12.46 -3.70 13.54
C ALA A 88 13.24 -4.29 12.37
N GLU A 89 12.58 -5.15 11.62
CA GLU A 89 12.89 -5.38 10.22
C GLU A 89 11.81 -4.72 9.34
N VAL A 90 12.24 -4.05 8.27
CA VAL A 90 11.35 -3.23 7.44
C VAL A 90 11.61 -3.51 5.97
N PHE A 91 10.55 -3.87 5.26
CA PHE A 91 10.54 -4.10 3.82
C PHE A 91 9.77 -2.96 3.17
N ILE A 92 10.42 -2.24 2.25
CA ILE A 92 9.79 -1.16 1.50
C ILE A 92 9.83 -1.54 0.03
N ILE A 93 8.65 -1.71 -0.55
CA ILE A 93 8.44 -2.07 -1.94
C ILE A 93 7.75 -0.89 -2.61
N HIS A 94 8.46 -0.23 -3.52
CA HIS A 94 7.98 0.92 -4.26
C HIS A 94 7.81 0.57 -5.73
N GLN A 95 6.58 0.67 -6.21
CA GLN A 95 6.23 0.48 -7.61
C GLN A 95 6.13 1.84 -8.28
N LYS A 96 6.97 2.08 -9.28
CA LYS A 96 7.09 3.37 -9.98
C LYS A 96 6.47 3.27 -11.38
N PRO A 97 6.09 4.42 -11.98
CA PRO A 97 5.72 4.47 -13.39
C PRO A 97 6.85 3.95 -14.28
N LYS A 98 6.49 3.16 -15.29
CA LYS A 98 7.43 2.62 -16.28
C LYS A 98 8.03 3.75 -17.10
N ARG A 99 9.36 3.75 -17.18
CA ARG A 99 10.13 4.73 -17.96
C ARG A 99 10.99 4.03 -19.00
N HIS A 100 11.39 4.78 -20.01
CA HIS A 100 12.30 4.31 -21.05
C HIS A 100 13.44 5.31 -21.24
N PHE A 101 14.68 4.83 -21.32
CA PHE A 101 15.81 5.60 -21.83
C PHE A 101 15.74 5.63 -23.36
N LEU A 102 15.82 6.84 -23.92
CA LEU A 102 15.69 7.08 -25.37
C LEU A 102 14.44 6.42 -25.99
N PHE A 103 13.33 6.34 -25.25
CA PHE A 103 12.05 5.75 -25.66
C PHE A 103 12.02 4.25 -25.96
N ILE A 104 13.17 3.56 -26.03
CA ILE A 104 13.24 2.15 -26.48
C ILE A 104 13.84 1.20 -25.46
N PHE A 105 14.69 1.69 -24.55
CA PHE A 105 15.28 0.85 -23.52
C PHE A 105 14.46 1.04 -22.27
N PRO A 106 13.64 0.05 -21.87
CA PRO A 106 12.87 0.20 -20.65
C PRO A 106 13.84 0.46 -19.48
N LEU A 107 13.36 1.07 -18.40
CA LEU A 107 14.08 1.25 -17.15
C LEU A 107 13.34 0.51 -16.03
N LYS A 108 14.11 0.01 -15.06
CA LYS A 108 13.57 -0.62 -13.84
C LYS A 108 12.57 0.31 -13.16
N ASP A 109 11.40 -0.25 -12.90
CA ASP A 109 10.19 0.43 -12.45
C ASP A 109 9.69 -0.09 -11.09
N GLY A 110 10.54 -0.84 -10.40
CA GLY A 110 10.39 -1.19 -9.00
C GLY A 110 11.65 -0.88 -8.19
N GLU A 111 11.49 -0.53 -6.93
CA GLU A 111 12.56 -0.43 -5.94
C GLU A 111 12.21 -1.21 -4.68
N PHE A 112 13.20 -1.92 -4.16
CA PHE A 112 13.10 -2.69 -2.94
C PHE A 112 14.17 -2.24 -1.96
N TYR A 113 13.72 -1.92 -0.75
CA TYR A 113 14.59 -1.60 0.37
C TYR A 113 14.35 -2.57 1.51
N TYR A 114 15.42 -3.09 2.11
CA TYR A 114 15.36 -3.88 3.33
C TYR A 114 16.21 -3.23 4.40
N TYR A 115 15.58 -2.92 5.53
CA TYR A 115 16.25 -2.45 6.73
C TYR A 115 16.13 -3.50 7.84
N ARG A 116 17.17 -3.60 8.65
CA ARG A 116 17.15 -4.39 9.88
C ARG A 116 17.87 -3.62 10.96
N ASN A 117 17.24 -3.52 12.12
CA ASN A 117 17.79 -2.82 13.28
C ASN A 117 18.22 -1.37 12.96
N GLY A 118 17.39 -0.62 12.23
CA GLY A 118 17.70 0.75 11.85
C GLY A 118 18.70 0.91 10.70
N GLN A 119 19.25 -0.17 10.16
CA GLN A 119 20.30 -0.12 9.14
C GLN A 119 19.80 -0.63 7.78
N LEU A 120 20.11 0.11 6.72
CA LEU A 120 19.85 -0.32 5.35
C LEU A 120 20.76 -1.51 5.01
N ILE A 121 20.16 -2.66 4.73
CA ILE A 121 20.86 -3.89 4.34
C ILE A 121 20.84 -4.07 2.82
N VAL A 122 19.71 -3.73 2.18
CA VAL A 122 19.51 -3.93 0.74
C VAL A 122 18.81 -2.73 0.13
N ASN A 123 19.30 -2.32 -1.04
CA ASN A 123 18.61 -1.41 -1.95
C ASN A 123 18.77 -1.95 -3.38
N GLU A 124 17.72 -2.55 -3.92
CA GLU A 124 17.72 -3.14 -5.27
C GLU A 124 16.60 -2.53 -6.12
N SER A 125 16.93 -2.08 -7.33
CA SER A 125 15.91 -1.80 -8.35
C SER A 125 15.57 -3.08 -9.11
N TYR A 126 14.32 -3.25 -9.52
CA TYR A 126 13.83 -4.42 -10.25
C TYR A 126 12.82 -4.06 -11.34
N TRP A 127 12.51 -5.04 -12.18
CA TRP A 127 11.50 -4.95 -13.22
C TRP A 127 10.19 -5.55 -12.72
N ARG A 128 9.09 -4.82 -12.86
CA ARG A 128 7.75 -5.36 -12.57
C ARG A 128 7.23 -6.24 -13.71
N ASP A 129 7.93 -6.33 -14.83
CA ASP A 129 7.41 -6.92 -16.07
C ASP A 129 7.39 -8.47 -16.13
N GLN A 130 6.50 -9.16 -15.38
CA GLN A 130 6.21 -10.58 -15.63
C GLN A 130 4.71 -10.88 -15.78
N GLU A 131 4.39 -11.91 -16.57
CA GLU A 131 3.06 -12.22 -17.12
C GLU A 131 1.87 -12.23 -16.12
N GLN A 132 0.70 -11.80 -16.62
CA GLN A 132 -0.68 -11.95 -16.15
C GLN A 132 -1.09 -11.60 -14.71
N SER A 133 -0.31 -11.81 -13.65
CA SER A 133 -0.52 -11.12 -12.35
C SER A 133 0.56 -11.45 -11.32
N SER A 134 0.53 -10.63 -10.26
CA SER A 134 1.02 -10.86 -8.90
C SER A 134 2.41 -10.31 -8.63
N PHE A 135 2.51 -9.77 -7.41
CA PHE A 135 3.69 -9.29 -6.70
C PHE A 135 4.79 -10.36 -6.55
N LYS A 136 5.08 -11.14 -7.59
CA LYS A 136 5.98 -12.29 -7.53
C LYS A 136 7.40 -11.84 -7.23
N ASN A 137 7.88 -10.79 -7.91
CA ASN A 137 9.22 -10.27 -7.67
C ASN A 137 9.32 -9.67 -6.27
N GLU A 138 8.31 -8.90 -5.87
CA GLU A 138 8.17 -8.34 -4.53
C GLU A 138 8.16 -9.42 -3.44
N PHE A 139 7.43 -10.52 -3.68
CA PHE A 139 7.38 -11.68 -2.79
C PHE A 139 8.74 -12.38 -2.71
N GLU A 140 9.42 -12.57 -3.83
CA GLU A 140 10.76 -13.16 -3.88
C GLU A 140 11.76 -12.32 -3.09
N TYR A 141 11.69 -11.00 -3.19
CA TYR A 141 12.50 -10.09 -2.37
C TYR A 141 12.21 -10.23 -0.87
N TYR A 142 10.93 -10.20 -0.50
CA TYR A 142 10.53 -10.41 0.89
C TYR A 142 11.05 -11.75 1.42
N ARG A 143 10.80 -12.85 0.71
CA ARG A 143 11.24 -14.20 1.11
C ARG A 143 12.76 -14.32 1.23
N ARG A 144 13.50 -13.69 0.31
CA ARG A 144 14.97 -13.76 0.28
C ARG A 144 15.60 -13.09 1.50
N PHE A 145 15.01 -12.00 2.00
CA PHE A 145 15.62 -11.17 3.05
C PHE A 145 14.95 -11.28 4.42
N ARG A 146 13.73 -11.80 4.50
CA ARG A 146 13.10 -12.11 5.77
C ARG A 146 13.96 -13.07 6.57
N ALA A 147 14.32 -12.67 7.79
CA ALA A 147 15.01 -13.58 8.68
C ALA A 147 14.03 -14.54 9.34
N ASP A 148 14.46 -15.79 9.50
CA ASP A 148 13.78 -16.75 10.36
C ASP A 148 13.93 -16.29 11.83
N SER A 149 12.95 -15.55 12.33
CA SER A 149 12.87 -15.21 13.75
C SER A 149 12.26 -16.38 14.52
N LYS A 150 12.92 -16.77 15.61
CA LYS A 150 12.35 -17.71 16.59
C LYS A 150 11.38 -17.04 17.57
N ASN A 151 11.41 -15.70 17.62
CA ASN A 151 10.57 -14.93 18.53
C ASN A 151 9.31 -14.48 17.82
N GLU A 152 8.22 -14.41 18.58
CA GLU A 152 6.99 -13.77 18.15
C GLU A 152 7.25 -12.28 17.92
N MET A 153 6.84 -11.77 16.76
CA MET A 153 7.02 -10.37 16.35
C MET A 153 5.65 -9.78 16.07
N VAL A 154 5.47 -8.47 16.30
CA VAL A 154 4.30 -7.78 15.79
C VAL A 154 4.50 -7.52 14.30
N ASN A 155 3.57 -8.02 13.48
CA ASN A 155 3.61 -7.93 12.02
C ASN A 155 2.62 -6.86 11.55
N ILE A 156 3.16 -5.81 10.94
CA ILE A 156 2.39 -4.68 10.43
C ILE A 156 2.52 -4.64 8.90
N PHE A 157 1.39 -4.59 8.22
CA PHE A 157 1.33 -4.46 6.77
C PHE A 157 0.69 -3.12 6.40
N LEU A 158 1.31 -2.38 5.49
CA LEU A 158 0.83 -1.09 5.04
C LEU A 158 0.78 -1.03 3.52
N TYR A 159 -0.40 -0.69 2.98
CA TYR A 159 -0.59 -0.44 1.56
C TYR A 159 -0.90 1.03 1.31
N PHE A 160 -0.21 1.62 0.34
CA PHE A 160 -0.41 2.99 -0.13
C PHE A 160 -0.64 2.94 -1.64
N GLY A 161 -1.81 3.36 -2.09
CA GLY A 161 -2.14 3.37 -3.52
C GLY A 161 -3.57 3.82 -3.79
N HIS A 162 -4.01 3.75 -5.05
CA HIS A 162 -5.40 4.05 -5.40
C HIS A 162 -6.39 3.06 -4.75
N GLU A 163 -7.68 3.35 -4.87
CA GLU A 163 -8.74 2.39 -4.53
C GLU A 163 -8.44 1.04 -5.18
N ILE A 164 -8.26 0.00 -4.36
CA ILE A 164 -8.04 -1.35 -4.86
C ILE A 164 -9.38 -1.89 -5.36
N PRO A 165 -9.54 -2.19 -6.65
CA PRO A 165 -10.84 -2.58 -7.19
C PRO A 165 -11.34 -3.90 -6.58
N GLU A 166 -12.63 -3.95 -6.25
CA GLU A 166 -13.30 -5.20 -5.86
C GLU A 166 -13.57 -6.09 -7.08
N LEU A 167 -13.71 -5.48 -8.26
CA LEU A 167 -14.04 -6.13 -9.53
C LEU A 167 -13.27 -5.51 -10.70
N GLY A 168 -13.11 -6.27 -11.79
CA GLY A 168 -12.50 -5.79 -13.03
C GLY A 168 -10.98 -5.67 -12.90
N GLY A 169 -10.48 -4.61 -12.29
CA GLY A 169 -9.06 -4.44 -11.98
C GLY A 169 -8.12 -4.15 -13.16
N MET A 170 -8.57 -4.32 -14.42
CA MET A 170 -7.79 -3.89 -15.60
C MET A 170 -7.62 -2.38 -15.60
N GLY A 171 -6.43 -1.91 -15.99
CA GLY A 171 -6.10 -0.48 -16.00
C GLY A 171 -5.78 0.11 -14.63
N TYR A 172 -5.80 -0.69 -13.57
CA TYR A 172 -5.34 -0.25 -12.24
C TYR A 172 -3.85 0.12 -12.26
N ASP A 173 -3.04 -0.72 -12.92
CA ASP A 173 -1.62 -0.52 -13.15
C ASP A 173 -1.45 0.27 -14.47
N ALA A 174 -1.21 1.58 -14.40
CA ALA A 174 -1.15 2.45 -15.57
C ALA A 174 -0.01 2.08 -16.53
N SER A 175 1.09 1.58 -16.00
CA SER A 175 2.25 1.07 -16.76
C SER A 175 1.99 -0.27 -17.43
N TYR A 176 1.04 -1.05 -16.89
CA TYR A 176 0.68 -2.39 -17.37
C TYR A 176 -0.86 -2.56 -17.39
N PRO A 177 -1.58 -1.80 -18.24
CA PRO A 177 -3.04 -1.69 -18.17
C PRO A 177 -3.78 -3.00 -18.47
N GLU A 178 -3.13 -3.95 -19.13
CA GLU A 178 -3.65 -5.29 -19.36
C GLU A 178 -3.67 -6.18 -18.10
N ARG A 179 -2.96 -5.78 -17.04
CA ARG A 179 -2.95 -6.50 -15.77
C ARG A 179 -4.15 -6.11 -14.95
N ALA A 180 -4.90 -7.13 -14.53
CA ALA A 180 -5.92 -6.94 -13.52
C ALA A 180 -5.30 -6.96 -12.13
N PHE A 181 -5.59 -5.93 -11.34
CA PHE A 181 -5.30 -5.91 -9.91
C PHE A 181 -6.58 -5.64 -9.13
N THR A 182 -6.87 -6.49 -8.15
CA THR A 182 -8.07 -6.43 -7.31
C THR A 182 -7.71 -6.78 -5.87
N VAL A 183 -8.67 -6.59 -4.96
CA VAL A 183 -8.57 -7.02 -3.56
C VAL A 183 -8.18 -8.50 -3.46
N HIS A 184 -8.68 -9.35 -4.36
CA HIS A 184 -8.33 -10.77 -4.39
C HIS A 184 -6.86 -11.02 -4.77
N ASN A 185 -6.30 -10.21 -5.68
CA ASN A 185 -4.87 -10.29 -6.01
C ASN A 185 -4.00 -9.89 -4.81
N LEU A 186 -4.39 -8.84 -4.07
CA LEU A 186 -3.70 -8.44 -2.85
C LEU A 186 -3.78 -9.54 -1.78
N ALA A 187 -4.97 -10.10 -1.56
CA ALA A 187 -5.22 -11.18 -0.62
C ALA A 187 -4.39 -12.44 -0.91
N ASN A 188 -4.31 -12.84 -2.18
CA ASN A 188 -3.47 -13.97 -2.58
C ASN A 188 -2.00 -13.72 -2.28
N TRP A 189 -1.52 -12.50 -2.47
CA TRP A 189 -0.14 -12.17 -2.12
C TRP A 189 0.09 -12.13 -0.61
N MET A 190 -0.84 -11.57 0.18
CA MET A 190 -0.77 -11.61 1.65
C MET A 190 -0.70 -13.03 2.20
N LYS A 191 -1.47 -13.95 1.62
CA LYS A 191 -1.41 -15.38 1.94
C LYS A 191 -0.01 -15.94 1.81
N ASP A 192 0.73 -15.54 0.77
CA ASP A 192 2.09 -15.99 0.55
C ASP A 192 3.06 -15.38 1.59
N LEU A 193 2.84 -14.13 2.02
CA LEU A 193 3.65 -13.46 3.05
C LEU A 193 3.49 -14.07 4.45
N THR A 194 2.25 -14.36 4.83
CA THR A 194 1.91 -14.85 6.18
C THR A 194 2.06 -16.37 6.32
N GLY A 195 2.19 -17.10 5.20
CA GLY A 195 2.19 -18.55 5.20
C GLY A 195 0.88 -19.14 5.75
N VAL A 196 0.94 -20.37 6.26
CA VAL A 196 -0.26 -21.15 6.62
C VAL A 196 -0.86 -20.76 7.98
N SER A 197 -0.10 -20.10 8.87
CA SER A 197 -0.51 -19.98 10.28
C SER A 197 -0.31 -18.61 10.95
N SER A 198 0.17 -17.58 10.25
CA SER A 198 0.27 -16.23 10.83
C SER A 198 -0.77 -15.28 10.23
N ARG A 199 -1.28 -14.35 11.04
CA ARG A 199 -2.01 -13.16 10.60
C ARG A 199 -1.10 -11.97 10.88
N PHE A 200 -1.21 -10.91 10.09
CA PHE A 200 -0.73 -9.60 10.49
C PHE A 200 -1.48 -9.14 11.74
N ASP A 201 -0.78 -8.54 12.68
CA ASP A 201 -1.43 -7.91 13.82
C ASP A 201 -2.21 -6.69 13.35
N ILE A 202 -1.66 -5.94 12.38
CA ILE A 202 -2.26 -4.73 11.83
C ILE A 202 -2.10 -4.69 10.31
N ILE A 203 -3.19 -4.47 9.58
CA ILE A 203 -3.19 -4.01 8.19
C ILE A 203 -3.64 -2.55 8.16
N VAL A 204 -2.89 -1.70 7.45
CA VAL A 204 -3.27 -0.32 7.15
C VAL A 204 -3.49 -0.19 5.64
N LEU A 205 -4.70 0.21 5.25
CA LEU A 205 -5.06 0.54 3.88
C LEU A 205 -5.17 2.05 3.75
N SER A 206 -4.07 2.67 3.32
CA SER A 206 -4.11 4.02 2.80
C SER A 206 -4.58 3.93 1.35
N THR A 207 -5.90 3.84 1.15
CA THR A 207 -6.59 3.84 -0.15
C THR A 207 -7.98 4.45 0.02
N CYS A 208 -8.56 5.01 -1.04
CA CYS A 208 -10.00 5.31 -1.03
C CYS A 208 -10.80 4.01 -0.94
N TYR A 209 -11.97 4.06 -0.30
CA TYR A 209 -12.96 2.98 -0.28
C TYR A 209 -12.41 1.60 0.17
N GLY A 210 -11.39 1.59 1.05
CA GLY A 210 -10.84 0.36 1.62
C GLY A 210 -11.72 -0.26 2.71
N GLY A 211 -12.75 0.45 3.15
CA GLY A 211 -13.67 0.08 4.24
C GLY A 211 -14.97 -0.59 3.79
N THR A 212 -14.95 -1.38 2.72
CA THR A 212 -16.14 -2.09 2.23
C THR A 212 -16.29 -3.48 2.87
N PRO A 213 -17.51 -4.05 2.93
CA PRO A 213 -17.70 -5.43 3.38
C PRO A 213 -16.81 -6.44 2.65
N TYR A 214 -16.68 -6.34 1.33
CA TYR A 214 -15.88 -7.28 0.55
C TYR A 214 -14.37 -7.13 0.81
N THR A 215 -13.86 -5.91 0.93
CA THR A 215 -12.44 -5.67 1.23
C THR A 215 -12.07 -6.17 2.61
N ILE A 216 -12.82 -5.76 3.65
CA ILE A 216 -12.55 -6.16 5.04
C ILE A 216 -12.75 -7.67 5.22
N GLY A 217 -13.79 -8.25 4.63
CA GLY A 217 -14.02 -9.70 4.67
C GLY A 217 -12.92 -10.51 4.01
N THR A 218 -12.38 -10.02 2.89
CA THR A 218 -11.32 -10.70 2.15
C THR A 218 -9.98 -10.60 2.87
N LEU A 219 -9.56 -9.38 3.25
CA LEU A 219 -8.26 -9.13 3.87
C LEU A 219 -8.24 -9.50 5.36
N GLY A 220 -9.39 -9.51 6.04
CA GLY A 220 -9.51 -9.89 7.46
C GLY A 220 -9.01 -11.30 7.75
N THR A 221 -9.05 -12.20 6.77
CA THR A 221 -8.47 -13.55 6.93
C THR A 221 -6.97 -13.53 7.22
N PHE A 222 -6.28 -12.43 6.89
CA PHE A 222 -4.84 -12.23 7.09
C PHE A 222 -4.51 -11.22 8.19
N SER A 223 -5.48 -10.68 8.95
CA SER A 223 -5.16 -9.68 9.97
C SER A 223 -6.08 -9.67 11.18
N GLN A 224 -5.58 -9.32 12.36
CA GLN A 224 -6.38 -9.08 13.56
C GLN A 224 -7.10 -7.74 13.50
N TYR A 225 -6.40 -6.68 13.12
CA TYR A 225 -6.96 -5.33 12.99
C TYR A 225 -6.71 -4.75 11.60
N ILE A 226 -7.74 -4.14 11.02
CA ILE A 226 -7.62 -3.38 9.77
C ILE A 226 -7.91 -1.91 10.07
N ILE A 227 -7.07 -1.02 9.55
CA ILE A 227 -7.32 0.42 9.51
C ILE A 227 -7.55 0.81 8.05
N ALA A 228 -8.71 1.37 7.73
CA ALA A 228 -9.05 1.80 6.37
C ALA A 228 -9.97 3.03 6.37
N SER A 229 -10.11 3.64 5.20
CA SER A 229 -11.14 4.66 4.95
C SER A 229 -12.27 4.06 4.13
N PRO A 230 -13.54 4.08 4.61
CA PRO A 230 -14.68 3.75 3.77
C PRO A 230 -14.95 4.83 2.70
N GLU A 231 -14.59 6.10 2.93
CA GLU A 231 -14.77 7.15 1.93
C GLU A 231 -13.46 7.48 1.18
N ASN A 232 -13.46 8.56 0.40
CA ASN A 232 -12.28 9.10 -0.27
C ASN A 232 -11.19 9.43 0.75
N LEU A 233 -10.00 8.86 0.53
CA LEU A 233 -8.82 9.09 1.35
C LEU A 233 -7.67 9.55 0.47
N HIS A 234 -6.96 10.56 0.94
CA HIS A 234 -5.83 11.09 0.21
C HIS A 234 -4.50 10.56 0.81
N LEU A 235 -3.77 9.75 0.03
CA LEU A 235 -2.65 8.90 0.49
C LEU A 235 -1.54 9.62 1.25
N SER A 236 -1.28 10.85 0.83
CA SER A 236 -0.23 11.72 1.37
C SER A 236 -0.38 12.09 2.84
N TYR A 237 -1.56 11.85 3.42
CA TYR A 237 -1.94 12.38 4.72
C TYR A 237 -2.14 11.31 5.80
N PHE A 238 -1.88 10.03 5.52
CA PHE A 238 -1.75 9.06 6.60
C PHE A 238 -0.52 9.41 7.43
N ASP A 239 -0.74 9.79 8.68
CA ASP A 239 0.33 10.17 9.59
C ASP A 239 1.05 8.91 10.09
N LEU A 240 2.29 8.72 9.63
CA LEU A 240 3.11 7.57 9.98
C LEU A 240 4.04 7.83 11.18
N THR A 241 3.95 9.00 11.82
CA THR A 241 4.87 9.41 12.90
C THR A 241 4.89 8.40 14.05
N LEU A 242 3.77 7.75 14.37
CA LEU A 242 3.73 6.72 15.42
C LEU A 242 4.55 5.46 15.10
N LEU A 243 4.85 5.22 13.82
CA LEU A 243 5.72 4.12 13.42
C LEU A 243 7.19 4.48 13.58
N GLU A 244 7.57 5.76 13.66
CA GLU A 244 8.98 6.16 13.74
C GLU A 244 9.67 5.66 15.02
N ARG A 245 8.91 5.40 16.10
CA ARG A 245 9.44 4.95 17.39
C ARG A 245 8.58 3.85 18.02
N LEU A 246 8.46 2.70 17.36
CA LEU A 246 7.58 1.60 17.78
C LEU A 246 7.84 1.12 19.20
N GLU A 247 9.10 1.04 19.61
CA GLU A 247 9.53 0.64 20.96
C GLU A 247 8.89 1.47 22.09
N LEU A 248 8.51 2.71 21.81
CA LEU A 248 7.86 3.61 22.77
C LEU A 248 6.34 3.57 22.67
N SER A 249 5.84 3.27 21.48
CA SER A 249 4.42 3.38 21.17
C SER A 249 3.68 2.05 21.27
N LEU A 250 4.35 0.92 21.07
CA LEU A 250 3.74 -0.40 20.90
C LEU A 250 4.39 -1.42 21.83
N ASN A 251 3.68 -1.76 22.90
CA ASN A 251 3.94 -2.98 23.65
C ASN A 251 3.21 -4.14 22.97
N TYR A 252 3.80 -5.34 22.98
CA TYR A 252 3.24 -6.54 22.37
C TYR A 252 1.81 -6.83 22.84
N ASP A 253 1.54 -6.63 24.14
CA ASP A 253 0.23 -6.88 24.74
C ASP A 253 -0.81 -5.78 24.44
N ASP A 254 -0.46 -4.74 23.68
CA ASP A 254 -1.30 -3.53 23.51
C ASP A 254 -1.49 -3.09 22.04
N VAL A 255 -1.46 -4.06 21.12
CA VAL A 255 -1.72 -3.84 19.67
C VAL A 255 -3.01 -3.07 19.45
N GLN A 256 -4.08 -3.41 20.17
CA GLN A 256 -5.39 -2.76 20.01
C GLN A 256 -5.32 -1.25 20.31
N THR A 257 -4.74 -0.85 21.44
CA THR A 257 -4.64 0.56 21.82
C THR A 257 -3.74 1.32 20.86
N PHE A 258 -2.64 0.70 20.43
CA PHE A 258 -1.77 1.28 19.41
C PHE A 258 -2.55 1.53 18.10
N THR A 259 -3.28 0.54 17.60
CA THR A 259 -4.10 0.64 16.37
C THR A 259 -5.11 1.79 16.47
N LYS A 260 -5.83 1.91 17.59
CA LYS A 260 -6.79 3.01 17.80
C LYS A 260 -6.11 4.38 17.85
N ARG A 261 -4.95 4.49 18.51
CA ARG A 261 -4.18 5.74 18.56
C ARG A 261 -3.61 6.11 17.19
N PHE A 262 -3.16 5.13 16.41
CA PHE A 262 -2.70 5.32 15.04
C PHE A 262 -3.80 5.87 14.14
N ALA A 263 -4.99 5.26 14.20
CA ALA A 263 -6.17 5.76 13.49
C ALA A 263 -6.56 7.18 13.93
N GLN A 264 -6.54 7.46 15.24
CA GLN A 264 -6.85 8.79 15.78
C GLN A 264 -5.88 9.86 15.25
N GLN A 265 -4.58 9.58 15.25
CA GLN A 265 -3.59 10.54 14.77
C GLN A 265 -3.71 10.79 13.26
N ALA A 266 -3.93 9.73 12.47
CA ALA A 266 -4.19 9.87 11.04
C ALA A 266 -5.45 10.70 10.78
N PHE A 267 -6.52 10.46 11.54
CA PHE A 267 -7.76 11.23 11.47
C PHE A 267 -7.53 12.71 11.80
N GLU A 268 -6.86 13.02 12.91
CA GLU A 268 -6.55 14.39 13.31
C GLU A 268 -5.78 15.14 12.22
N ARG A 269 -4.71 14.52 11.71
CA ARG A 269 -3.90 15.07 10.61
C ARG A 269 -4.73 15.35 9.37
N LEU A 270 -5.52 14.38 8.92
CA LEU A 270 -6.41 14.54 7.77
C LEU A 270 -7.42 15.68 7.99
N THR A 271 -8.01 15.76 9.18
CA THR A 271 -9.01 16.81 9.48
C THR A 271 -8.44 18.22 9.51
N ASP A 272 -7.15 18.37 9.79
CA ASP A 272 -6.49 19.68 9.74
C ASP A 272 -6.16 20.10 8.30
N GLU A 273 -5.84 19.14 7.42
CA GLU A 273 -5.30 19.42 6.09
C GLU A 273 -6.36 19.42 4.98
N ILE A 274 -7.45 18.67 5.12
CA ILE A 274 -8.46 18.55 4.04
C ILE A 274 -9.81 19.15 4.43
N GLN A 275 -10.57 19.60 3.43
CA GLN A 275 -11.92 20.19 3.60
C GLN A 275 -13.06 19.21 3.25
N THR A 276 -12.76 18.11 2.56
CA THR A 276 -13.70 17.03 2.20
C THR A 276 -14.09 16.20 3.42
N ALA A 277 -14.99 15.23 3.26
CA ALA A 277 -15.25 14.31 4.36
C ALA A 277 -13.99 13.51 4.69
N VAL A 278 -13.84 13.15 5.98
CA VAL A 278 -12.73 12.34 6.49
C VAL A 278 -13.35 11.20 7.27
N SER A 279 -12.98 9.97 6.91
CA SER A 279 -13.35 8.76 7.63
C SER A 279 -12.10 7.91 7.85
N ILE A 280 -11.82 7.53 9.09
CA ILE A 280 -10.83 6.49 9.40
C ILE A 280 -11.51 5.50 10.34
N VAL A 281 -11.43 4.22 10.00
CA VAL A 281 -12.12 3.17 10.73
C VAL A 281 -11.12 2.11 11.15
N VAL A 282 -11.22 1.68 12.40
CA VAL A 282 -10.54 0.49 12.91
C VAL A 282 -11.56 -0.65 12.94
N TYR A 283 -11.24 -1.75 12.26
CA TYR A 283 -12.00 -2.98 12.28
C TYR A 283 -11.26 -4.01 13.13
N ASP A 284 -11.86 -4.44 14.24
CA ASP A 284 -11.50 -5.69 14.91
C ASP A 284 -12.12 -6.84 14.11
N VAL A 285 -11.27 -7.56 13.37
CA VAL A 285 -11.72 -8.50 12.35
C VAL A 285 -12.53 -9.65 12.95
N ASP A 286 -12.18 -10.09 14.16
CA ASP A 286 -12.86 -11.21 14.80
C ASP A 286 -14.25 -10.78 15.28
N GLN A 287 -14.41 -9.52 15.70
CA GLN A 287 -15.70 -8.96 16.12
C GLN A 287 -16.63 -8.57 14.96
N VAL A 288 -16.11 -8.11 13.82
CA VAL A 288 -16.94 -7.77 12.64
C VAL A 288 -17.43 -9.00 11.86
N LYS A 289 -16.92 -10.19 12.18
CA LYS A 289 -17.18 -11.43 11.44
C LYS A 289 -18.67 -11.74 11.30
N ASP A 290 -19.44 -11.59 12.37
CA ASP A 290 -20.88 -11.90 12.37
C ASP A 290 -21.67 -10.94 11.47
N TYR A 291 -21.35 -9.65 11.51
CA TYR A 291 -21.92 -8.67 10.60
C TYR A 291 -21.57 -9.03 9.15
N HIS A 292 -20.29 -9.23 8.85
CA HIS A 292 -19.84 -9.58 7.50
C HIS A 292 -20.55 -10.85 6.97
N GLN A 293 -20.63 -11.91 7.77
CA GLN A 293 -21.32 -13.14 7.38
C GLN A 293 -22.81 -12.93 7.08
N SER A 294 -23.47 -12.05 7.84
CA SER A 294 -24.90 -11.77 7.66
C SER A 294 -25.21 -11.05 6.34
N ILE A 295 -24.31 -10.19 5.87
CA ILE A 295 -24.52 -9.39 4.65
C ILE A 295 -23.78 -9.94 3.41
N TYR A 296 -22.83 -10.85 3.58
CA TYR A 296 -21.94 -11.33 2.51
C TYR A 296 -22.67 -11.71 1.23
N LYS A 297 -23.74 -12.50 1.34
CA LYS A 297 -24.52 -12.95 0.18
C LYS A 297 -25.21 -11.79 -0.54
N ASN A 298 -25.72 -10.81 0.19
CA ASN A 298 -26.38 -9.63 -0.38
C ASN A 298 -25.34 -8.77 -1.10
N TYR A 299 -24.19 -8.52 -0.48
CA TYR A 299 -23.11 -7.73 -1.08
C TYR A 299 -22.56 -8.41 -2.35
N GLU A 300 -22.33 -9.72 -2.32
CA GLU A 300 -21.93 -10.50 -3.49
C GLU A 300 -22.92 -10.40 -4.65
N ASN A 301 -24.23 -10.39 -4.35
CA ASN A 301 -25.26 -10.22 -5.37
C ASN A 301 -25.20 -8.80 -5.98
N THR A 302 -24.98 -7.77 -5.15
CA THR A 302 -24.76 -6.40 -5.61
C THR A 302 -23.57 -6.33 -6.56
N LEU A 303 -22.41 -6.89 -6.18
CA LEU A 303 -21.23 -6.96 -7.04
C LEU A 303 -21.49 -7.67 -8.37
N ARG A 304 -22.23 -8.80 -8.35
CA ARG A 304 -22.60 -9.52 -9.57
C ARG A 304 -23.54 -8.73 -10.47
N ALA A 305 -24.51 -8.02 -9.89
CA ALA A 305 -25.43 -7.18 -10.64
C ALA A 305 -24.68 -6.08 -11.37
N ILE A 306 -23.76 -5.40 -10.68
CA ILE A 306 -22.93 -4.33 -11.25
C ILE A 306 -21.99 -4.88 -12.33
N ARG A 307 -21.39 -6.07 -12.12
CA ARG A 307 -20.56 -6.75 -13.14
C ARG A 307 -21.34 -7.15 -14.39
N GLY A 308 -22.57 -7.61 -14.22
CA GLY A 308 -23.43 -8.09 -15.31
C GLY A 308 -23.88 -6.99 -16.26
N ASP A 309 -23.86 -5.73 -15.81
CA ASP A 309 -24.26 -4.57 -16.60
C ASP A 309 -23.05 -3.87 -17.27
N SER A 310 -22.31 -4.65 -18.07
CA SER A 310 -21.11 -4.20 -18.80
C SER A 310 -21.35 -3.05 -19.79
N ARG A 311 -22.60 -2.64 -19.99
CA ARG A 311 -22.98 -1.53 -20.88
C ARG A 311 -22.94 -0.16 -20.20
N PHE A 312 -22.78 -0.08 -18.86
CA PHE A 312 -22.90 1.17 -18.11
C PHE A 312 -21.87 1.40 -16.99
N TYR A 313 -20.83 0.58 -16.86
CA TYR A 313 -19.72 0.85 -15.93
C TYR A 313 -18.94 2.09 -16.38
N PRO A 314 -18.84 3.22 -15.62
CA PRO A 314 -19.10 3.48 -14.19
C PRO A 314 -20.26 4.47 -13.89
N ALA A 315 -21.17 4.73 -14.84
CA ALA A 315 -22.22 5.74 -14.67
C ALA A 315 -23.45 5.27 -13.86
N ALA A 316 -23.61 3.96 -13.68
CA ALA A 316 -24.83 3.37 -13.08
C ALA A 316 -24.68 2.95 -11.61
N ALA A 317 -23.51 3.09 -11.00
CA ALA A 317 -23.29 2.73 -9.60
C ALA A 317 -22.41 3.75 -8.89
N GLU A 318 -22.69 3.98 -7.61
CA GLU A 318 -21.89 4.82 -6.73
C GLU A 318 -21.64 4.13 -5.39
N HIS A 319 -20.59 4.59 -4.72
CA HIS A 319 -20.34 4.31 -3.32
C HIS A 319 -21.28 5.13 -2.43
N CYS A 320 -21.82 4.49 -1.40
CA CYS A 320 -22.54 5.16 -0.34
C CYS A 320 -22.34 4.43 0.99
N ASP A 321 -22.65 5.11 2.09
CA ASP A 321 -22.61 4.50 3.42
C ASP A 321 -23.60 3.34 3.49
N CYS A 322 -23.14 2.16 3.93
CA CYS A 322 -23.98 0.96 3.99
C CYS A 322 -25.27 1.14 4.81
N ARG A 323 -25.28 2.05 5.80
CA ARG A 323 -26.50 2.36 6.56
C ARG A 323 -27.59 3.01 5.73
N ASP A 324 -27.25 3.60 4.57
CA ASP A 324 -28.22 4.17 3.64
C ASP A 324 -28.94 3.09 2.80
N ILE A 325 -28.57 1.80 2.95
CA ILE A 325 -29.17 0.65 2.26
C ILE A 325 -29.79 -0.31 3.29
N PRO A 326 -31.12 -0.53 3.28
CA PRO A 326 -31.81 -1.34 4.29
C PRO A 326 -31.28 -2.77 4.46
N ASP A 327 -30.79 -3.39 3.39
CA ASP A 327 -30.23 -4.75 3.41
C ASP A 327 -28.91 -4.86 4.18
N PHE A 328 -28.25 -3.73 4.46
CA PHE A 328 -26.98 -3.66 5.18
C PHE A 328 -27.11 -2.96 6.56
N ASP A 329 -28.18 -2.20 6.82
CA ASP A 329 -28.44 -1.57 8.13
C ASP A 329 -28.94 -2.57 9.19
N LEU A 330 -28.02 -3.40 9.68
CA LEU A 330 -28.29 -4.40 10.71
C LEU A 330 -27.79 -3.91 12.09
N PRO A 331 -28.39 -4.37 13.20
CA PRO A 331 -27.94 -3.99 14.55
C PRO A 331 -26.45 -4.26 14.83
N SER A 332 -25.86 -5.26 14.15
CA SER A 332 -24.45 -5.65 14.29
C SER A 332 -23.47 -4.80 13.48
N ILE A 333 -23.93 -3.81 12.68
CA ILE A 333 -23.08 -2.99 11.80
C ILE A 333 -21.92 -2.27 12.52
N SER A 334 -22.07 -1.99 13.81
CA SER A 334 -21.07 -1.30 14.63
C SER A 334 -20.20 -2.23 15.49
N ALA A 335 -20.47 -3.54 15.50
CA ALA A 335 -19.74 -4.49 16.31
C ALA A 335 -18.29 -4.62 15.80
N GLY A 336 -17.30 -4.32 16.65
CA GLY A 336 -15.89 -4.35 16.27
C GLY A 336 -15.45 -3.19 15.38
N VAL A 337 -16.23 -2.11 15.28
CA VAL A 337 -15.95 -0.97 14.40
C VAL A 337 -15.78 0.31 15.21
N ASP A 338 -14.57 0.86 15.26
CA ASP A 338 -14.32 2.20 15.81
C ASP A 338 -14.26 3.20 14.66
N VAL A 339 -15.26 4.08 14.56
CA VAL A 339 -15.39 5.06 13.48
C VAL A 339 -14.93 6.44 13.93
N LEU A 340 -13.95 6.99 13.23
CA LEU A 340 -13.56 8.39 13.32
C LEU A 340 -14.06 9.10 12.07
N TYR A 341 -14.97 10.05 12.23
CA TYR A 341 -15.64 10.70 11.11
C TYR A 341 -15.79 12.19 11.31
N ARG A 342 -15.55 12.93 10.22
CA ARG A 342 -15.89 14.34 10.08
C ARG A 342 -16.54 14.55 8.71
N PRO A 343 -17.74 15.15 8.63
CA PRO A 343 -18.33 15.50 7.35
C PRO A 343 -17.48 16.48 6.55
N ALA A 344 -17.75 16.55 5.25
CA ALA A 344 -17.22 17.62 4.41
C ALA A 344 -17.64 18.99 4.95
N ARG A 345 -16.80 20.00 4.82
CA ARG A 345 -17.14 21.37 5.26
C ARG A 345 -18.12 22.07 4.30
N PHE A 346 -18.42 21.46 3.16
CA PHE A 346 -19.27 22.00 2.10
C PHE A 346 -20.08 20.89 1.41
N GLY A 347 -20.99 21.28 0.52
CA GLY A 347 -21.79 20.34 -0.28
C GLY A 347 -22.96 19.70 0.48
N LYS A 348 -23.56 18.66 -0.13
CA LYS A 348 -24.75 17.97 0.40
C LYS A 348 -24.47 17.19 1.69
N ALA A 349 -23.28 16.62 1.81
CA ALA A 349 -22.88 15.80 2.95
C ALA A 349 -22.44 16.60 4.19
N LYS A 350 -22.40 17.94 4.14
CA LYS A 350 -21.85 18.75 5.24
C LYS A 350 -22.53 18.61 6.60
N ASN A 351 -23.78 18.14 6.59
CA ASN A 351 -24.58 17.95 7.78
C ASN A 351 -24.67 16.46 8.21
N LYS A 352 -24.06 15.54 7.47
CA LYS A 352 -24.00 14.12 7.85
C LYS A 352 -23.10 14.01 9.07
N GLN A 353 -23.65 13.76 10.26
CA GLN A 353 -22.86 13.75 11.51
C GLN A 353 -22.23 12.39 11.80
N TYR A 354 -22.67 11.35 11.11
CA TYR A 354 -22.31 9.97 11.40
C TYR A 354 -22.06 9.20 10.11
N HIS A 355 -21.13 8.24 10.19
CA HIS A 355 -20.85 7.25 9.16
C HIS A 355 -20.99 5.86 9.81
N SER A 356 -21.49 4.85 9.09
CA SER A 356 -21.57 3.49 9.66
C SER A 356 -20.20 2.84 9.89
N GLY A 357 -19.19 3.37 9.22
CA GLY A 357 -17.87 2.75 9.10
C GLY A 357 -17.76 1.78 7.92
N TRP A 358 -18.81 1.63 7.11
CA TRP A 358 -18.83 0.74 5.95
C TRP A 358 -19.29 1.48 4.70
N GLU A 359 -18.58 1.28 3.59
CA GLU A 359 -19.03 1.74 2.28
C GLU A 359 -19.60 0.58 1.46
N CYS A 360 -20.69 0.85 0.74
CA CYS A 360 -21.40 -0.11 -0.09
C CYS A 360 -21.74 0.47 -1.46
N TRP A 361 -21.76 -0.40 -2.46
CA TRP A 361 -22.26 -0.04 -3.77
C TRP A 361 -23.79 0.10 -3.79
N ARG A 362 -24.26 1.14 -4.48
CA ARG A 362 -25.67 1.38 -4.81
C ARG A 362 -25.80 1.70 -6.29
N ASN A 363 -26.86 1.19 -6.92
CA ASN A 363 -27.22 1.59 -8.28
C ASN A 363 -27.82 3.00 -8.28
N ILE A 364 -27.41 3.83 -9.23
CA ILE A 364 -27.99 5.14 -9.49
C ILE A 364 -29.15 4.91 -10.46
N GLU A 365 -30.39 4.97 -9.96
CA GLU A 365 -31.62 4.89 -10.79
C GLU A 365 -31.88 6.16 -11.60
#